data_AF-A0A7Y3LF42-F1
#
_entry.id   AF-A0A7Y3LF42-F1
#
_cell.length_a   1.000
_cell.length_b   1.000
_cell.length_c   1.000
_cell.angle_alpha   90.00
_cell.angle_beta   90.00
_cell.angle_gamma   90.00
#
_symmetry.space_group_name_H-M   'P 1'
#
loop_
_entity.id
_entity.type
_entity.pdbx_description
1 polymer ?
#
loop_
_entity_poly.entity_id
_entity_poly.type
_entity_poly.pdbx_seq_one_letter_code
_entity_poly.pdbx_strand_id
1 'polypeptide(L)'
;MSNALRAPFDPDFISKLPRITCGDCRKSQGKVCPKHRKSECTVCGNYVTGAHMHLDYVGHAAVTNRLLLVDPGWSWEPVALDAEGLPKISKSPDGQYIMWIKLVVGGVTRLGVGSVNSDAADLHKQLISDAIRNAAIRFGVALDLWSKSDKLESPSVDHCESRVVTPKPASARVQPERTTSPVPTSGVVAEDAVTWMEPDTHDDEDYDDYDTEIAEVYVAEEPHTQVQAQRNAAADTRGGAPAAIAQKRTIGRLMDELQISVDARAGYVSHVLGRKVASASELSRAEAITVVRHLVADKESLDGAAASLEGDFAGI
;
A
#
# COMPACT_ATOMS: atom_id res chain seq x y z
N MET A 1 -8.79 -7.59 -18.26
CA MET A 1 -7.70 -6.90 -17.54
C MET A 1 -8.23 -5.92 -16.49
N SER A 2 -9.13 -4.99 -16.87
CA SER A 2 -9.78 -4.05 -15.92
C SER A 2 -10.48 -4.72 -14.72
N ASN A 3 -11.16 -5.86 -14.93
CA ASN A 3 -11.90 -6.53 -13.85
C ASN A 3 -10.98 -7.08 -12.75
N ALA A 4 -9.80 -7.60 -13.10
CA ALA A 4 -8.84 -8.14 -12.12
C ALA A 4 -8.16 -7.03 -11.29
N LEU A 5 -7.89 -5.85 -11.89
CA LEU A 5 -7.39 -4.69 -11.16
C LEU A 5 -8.44 -4.15 -10.18
N ARG A 6 -9.72 -4.27 -10.52
CA ARG A 6 -10.86 -3.78 -9.71
C ARG A 6 -11.38 -4.80 -8.69
N ALA A 7 -10.84 -6.03 -8.67
CA ALA A 7 -11.26 -7.00 -7.67
C ALA A 7 -10.98 -6.45 -6.25
N PRO A 8 -11.88 -6.67 -5.27
CA PRO A 8 -11.66 -6.21 -3.91
C PRO A 8 -10.34 -6.74 -3.37
N PHE A 9 -9.72 -6.01 -2.45
CA PHE A 9 -8.56 -6.52 -1.71
C PHE A 9 -9.04 -7.47 -0.63
N ASP A 10 -8.27 -8.54 -0.41
CA ASP A 10 -8.45 -9.37 0.78
C ASP A 10 -8.30 -8.47 2.03
N PRO A 11 -9.17 -8.61 3.04
CA PRO A 11 -9.05 -7.87 4.29
C PRO A 11 -7.65 -7.91 4.92
N ASP A 12 -6.89 -8.99 4.72
CA ASP A 12 -5.51 -9.14 5.23
C ASP A 12 -4.52 -8.17 4.57
N PHE A 13 -4.82 -7.66 3.37
CA PHE A 13 -4.04 -6.62 2.69
C PHE A 13 -4.52 -5.20 2.99
N ILE A 14 -5.59 -5.05 3.78
CA ILE A 14 -6.16 -3.76 4.17
C ILE A 14 -5.66 -3.40 5.57
N SER A 15 -4.78 -2.41 5.64
CA SER A 15 -4.23 -1.90 6.89
C SER A 15 -5.06 -0.72 7.43
N LYS A 16 -4.95 -0.48 8.74
CA LYS A 16 -5.63 0.64 9.42
C LYS A 16 -4.64 1.79 9.68
N LEU A 17 -4.86 2.93 9.02
CA LEU A 17 -4.07 4.15 9.21
C LEU A 17 -4.75 5.07 10.23
N PRO A 18 -4.12 5.36 11.39
CA PRO A 18 -4.68 6.32 12.33
C PRO A 18 -4.57 7.75 11.81
N ARG A 19 -5.67 8.50 11.89
CA ARG A 19 -5.74 9.95 11.65
C ARG A 19 -6.24 10.64 12.91
N ILE A 20 -5.44 11.57 13.43
CA ILE A 20 -5.78 12.33 14.64
C ILE A 20 -6.97 13.23 14.33
N THR A 21 -8.05 13.09 15.11
CA THR A 21 -9.28 13.87 14.94
C THR A 21 -9.29 15.13 15.80
N CYS A 22 -8.50 15.17 16.88
CA CYS A 22 -8.35 16.34 17.72
C CYS A 22 -7.39 17.36 17.10
N GLY A 23 -7.91 18.54 16.75
CA GLY A 23 -7.11 19.64 16.20
C GLY A 23 -5.95 20.08 17.10
N ASP A 24 -6.17 20.15 18.42
CA ASP A 24 -5.11 20.49 19.38
C ASP A 24 -3.99 19.43 19.41
N CYS A 25 -4.34 18.14 19.24
CA CYS A 25 -3.35 17.08 19.16
C CYS A 25 -2.55 17.20 17.86
N ARG A 26 -3.23 17.43 16.73
CA ARG A 26 -2.61 17.54 15.40
C ARG A 26 -1.52 18.64 15.37
N LYS A 27 -1.79 19.79 15.99
CA LYS A 27 -0.92 20.97 16.01
C LYS A 27 0.21 20.91 17.06
N SER A 28 0.12 20.02 18.04
CA SER A 28 1.15 19.91 19.07
C SER A 28 2.37 19.17 18.53
N GLN A 29 3.59 19.59 18.92
CA GLN A 29 4.83 18.93 18.47
C GLN A 29 4.88 17.44 18.82
N GLY A 30 4.36 17.06 19.99
CA GLY A 30 4.28 15.66 20.41
C GLY A 30 3.09 14.90 19.83
N LYS A 31 2.30 15.50 18.92
CA LYS A 31 1.01 14.98 18.41
C LYS A 31 0.04 14.55 19.53
N VAL A 32 0.08 15.23 20.67
CA VAL A 32 -0.78 15.02 21.85
C VAL A 32 -0.99 16.33 22.61
N CYS A 33 -2.25 16.70 22.85
CA CYS A 33 -2.60 17.87 23.65
C CYS A 33 -2.75 17.49 25.14
N PRO A 34 -2.78 18.47 26.08
CA PRO A 34 -2.90 18.19 27.51
C PRO A 34 -4.18 17.44 27.93
N LYS A 35 -5.21 17.41 27.08
CA LYS A 35 -6.48 16.70 27.33
C LYS A 35 -6.45 15.23 26.93
N HIS A 36 -5.48 14.84 26.12
CA HIS A 36 -5.35 13.48 25.60
C HIS A 36 -4.05 12.85 26.04
N ARG A 37 -4.00 11.52 25.98
CA ARG A 37 -2.81 10.73 26.25
C ARG A 37 -2.55 9.82 25.06
N LYS A 38 -1.27 9.63 24.73
CA LYS A 38 -0.86 8.57 23.79
C LYS A 38 -0.93 7.21 24.50
N SER A 39 -1.46 6.24 23.79
CA SER A 39 -1.50 4.84 24.22
C SER A 39 -1.42 3.96 22.98
N GLU A 40 -1.00 2.71 23.16
CA GLU A 40 -1.05 1.73 22.07
C GLU A 40 -2.52 1.47 21.70
N CYS A 41 -2.85 1.70 20.44
CA CYS A 41 -4.17 1.42 19.91
C CYS A 41 -4.31 -0.07 19.60
N THR A 42 -5.35 -0.72 20.11
CA THR A 42 -5.60 -2.15 19.89
C THR A 42 -6.01 -2.48 18.45
N VAL A 43 -6.41 -1.48 17.66
CA VAL A 43 -6.89 -1.67 16.28
C VAL A 43 -5.77 -1.53 15.26
N CYS A 44 -4.99 -0.44 15.30
CA CYS A 44 -3.88 -0.23 14.37
C CYS A 44 -2.51 -0.61 14.94
N GLY A 45 -2.39 -0.92 16.23
CA GLY A 45 -1.12 -1.24 16.91
C GLY A 45 -0.19 -0.03 17.11
N ASN A 46 -0.60 1.17 16.69
CA ASN A 46 0.23 2.37 16.78
C ASN A 46 0.12 3.06 18.14
N TYR A 47 1.20 3.70 18.56
CA TYR A 47 1.24 4.52 19.78
C TYR A 47 0.76 5.95 19.48
N VAL A 48 -0.56 6.13 19.49
CA VAL A 48 -1.25 7.36 19.06
C VAL A 48 -2.21 7.86 20.15
N THR A 49 -2.67 9.10 20.05
CA THR A 49 -3.63 9.66 21.00
C THR A 49 -4.97 8.95 20.93
N GLY A 50 -5.70 8.85 22.04
CA GLY A 50 -7.06 8.28 22.01
C GLY A 50 -8.04 9.01 21.09
N ALA A 51 -7.73 10.24 20.66
CA ALA A 51 -8.52 11.01 19.70
C ALA A 51 -8.02 10.81 18.26
N HIS A 52 -8.15 9.58 17.75
CA HIS A 52 -7.88 9.26 16.36
C HIS A 52 -9.01 8.39 15.77
N MET A 53 -9.14 8.44 14.45
CA MET A 53 -9.96 7.54 13.65
C MET A 53 -9.07 6.65 12.79
N HIS A 54 -9.62 5.55 12.29
CA HIS A 54 -8.91 4.64 11.39
C HIS A 54 -9.42 4.84 9.97
N LEU A 55 -8.49 5.04 9.04
CA LEU A 55 -8.74 4.96 7.60
C LEU A 55 -8.23 3.65 7.07
N ASP A 56 -9.01 3.02 6.20
CA ASP A 56 -8.61 1.79 5.52
C ASP A 56 -7.73 2.15 4.34
N TYR A 57 -6.58 1.48 4.22
CA TYR A 57 -5.67 1.72 3.12
C TYR A 57 -4.97 0.44 2.67
N VAL A 58 -4.58 0.43 1.39
CA VAL A 58 -3.75 -0.62 0.81
C VAL A 58 -2.33 -0.10 0.67
N GLY A 59 -1.39 -0.85 1.23
CA GLY A 59 0.03 -0.52 1.17
C GLY A 59 0.61 -0.63 -0.24
N HIS A 60 1.77 -0.01 -0.47
CA HIS A 60 2.46 -0.04 -1.77
C HIS A 60 2.74 -1.46 -2.27
N ALA A 61 3.21 -2.35 -1.38
CA ALA A 61 3.52 -3.72 -1.75
C ALA A 61 2.30 -4.48 -2.31
N ALA A 62 1.12 -4.29 -1.71
CA ALA A 62 -0.11 -4.94 -2.17
C ALA A 62 -0.59 -4.37 -3.52
N VAL A 63 -0.45 -3.06 -3.74
CA VAL A 63 -0.71 -2.44 -5.06
C VAL A 63 0.24 -3.00 -6.11
N THR A 64 1.54 -3.05 -5.82
CA THR A 64 2.57 -3.58 -6.73
C THR A 64 2.31 -5.05 -7.06
N ASN A 65 1.97 -5.87 -6.06
CA ASN A 65 1.59 -7.26 -6.27
C ASN A 65 0.37 -7.38 -7.19
N ARG A 66 -0.68 -6.57 -6.98
CA ARG A 66 -1.86 -6.57 -7.85
C ARG A 66 -1.53 -6.18 -9.29
N LEU A 67 -0.66 -5.19 -9.49
CA LEU A 67 -0.19 -4.80 -10.83
C LEU A 67 0.56 -5.96 -11.50
N LEU A 68 1.52 -6.57 -10.80
CA LEU A 68 2.29 -7.71 -11.31
C LEU A 68 1.41 -8.92 -11.67
N LEU A 69 0.39 -9.21 -10.86
CA LEU A 69 -0.55 -10.30 -11.12
C LEU A 69 -1.37 -10.10 -12.40
N VAL A 70 -1.72 -8.85 -12.72
CA VAL A 70 -2.56 -8.56 -13.89
C VAL A 70 -1.73 -8.28 -15.15
N ASP A 71 -0.62 -7.60 -15.00
CA ASP A 71 0.30 -7.24 -16.08
C ASP A 71 1.74 -7.27 -15.55
N PRO A 72 2.48 -8.39 -15.67
CA PRO A 72 3.87 -8.45 -15.27
C PRO A 72 4.79 -7.47 -16.01
N GLY A 73 4.36 -6.96 -17.16
CA GLY A 73 5.08 -5.97 -17.97
C GLY A 73 4.70 -4.52 -17.68
N TRP A 74 3.91 -4.27 -16.62
CA TRP A 74 3.56 -2.91 -16.23
C TRP A 74 4.83 -2.09 -16.01
N SER A 75 4.78 -0.82 -16.40
CA SER A 75 5.93 0.07 -16.28
C SER A 75 5.49 1.47 -15.92
N TRP A 76 6.42 2.29 -15.47
CA TRP A 76 6.17 3.71 -15.25
C TRP A 76 7.39 4.53 -15.63
N GLU A 77 7.14 5.78 -16.02
CA GLU A 77 8.17 6.77 -16.31
C GLU A 77 7.79 8.13 -15.70
N PRO A 78 8.76 8.98 -15.33
CA PRO A 78 8.46 10.36 -14.95
C PRO A 78 7.91 11.14 -16.15
N VAL A 79 7.01 12.08 -15.90
CA VAL A 79 6.45 12.95 -16.96
C VAL A 79 7.49 13.89 -17.54
N ALA A 80 8.46 14.31 -16.73
CA ALA A 80 9.54 15.19 -17.13
C ALA A 80 10.85 14.77 -16.45
N LEU A 81 11.96 15.05 -17.11
CA LEU A 81 13.30 14.93 -16.56
C LEU A 81 13.89 16.32 -16.29
N ASP A 82 14.82 16.41 -15.36
CA ASP A 82 15.64 17.61 -15.14
C ASP A 82 16.85 17.66 -16.11
N ALA A 83 17.76 18.62 -15.90
CA ALA A 83 18.92 18.81 -16.76
C ALA A 83 19.92 17.64 -16.67
N GLU A 84 19.89 16.91 -15.56
CA GLU A 84 20.73 15.76 -15.25
C GLU A 84 20.11 14.43 -15.74
N GLY A 85 18.89 14.48 -16.28
CA GLY A 85 18.17 13.30 -16.75
C GLY A 85 17.47 12.51 -15.65
N LEU A 86 17.33 13.07 -14.45
CA LEU A 86 16.60 12.48 -13.34
C LEU A 86 15.13 12.90 -13.36
N PRO A 87 14.22 12.14 -12.70
CA PRO A 87 12.83 12.53 -12.55
C PRO A 87 12.70 13.96 -12.03
N LYS A 88 11.99 14.82 -12.77
CA LYS A 88 11.75 16.20 -12.36
C LYS A 88 10.81 16.23 -11.16
N ILE A 89 11.33 16.74 -10.04
CA ILE A 89 10.55 16.96 -8.82
C ILE A 89 10.37 18.48 -8.64
N SER A 90 9.13 18.91 -8.48
CA SER A 90 8.78 20.31 -8.18
C SER A 90 8.49 20.48 -6.70
N LYS A 91 8.83 21.62 -6.12
CA LYS A 91 8.43 21.99 -4.76
C LYS A 91 7.18 22.86 -4.80
N SER A 92 6.13 22.51 -4.06
CA SER A 92 4.93 23.32 -3.90
C SER A 92 5.21 24.52 -3.00
N PRO A 93 4.37 25.58 -3.04
CA PRO A 93 4.45 26.69 -2.09
C PRO A 93 4.41 26.25 -0.63
N ASP A 94 3.65 25.19 -0.34
CA ASP A 94 3.45 24.62 0.99
C ASP A 94 4.63 23.73 1.44
N GLY A 95 5.71 23.67 0.66
CA GLY A 95 6.92 22.94 1.01
C GLY A 95 6.94 21.46 0.60
N GLN A 96 5.90 20.95 -0.08
CA GLN A 96 5.84 19.57 -0.52
C GLN A 96 6.62 19.34 -1.81
N TYR A 97 7.26 18.18 -1.93
CA TYR A 97 7.82 17.69 -3.18
C TYR A 97 6.75 16.93 -3.97
N ILE A 98 6.61 17.29 -5.24
CA ILE A 98 5.62 16.76 -6.17
C ILE A 98 6.33 16.16 -7.38
N MET A 99 5.92 14.96 -7.77
CA MET A 99 6.40 14.31 -8.99
C MET A 99 5.22 13.71 -9.77
N TRP A 100 5.21 13.96 -11.07
CA TRP A 100 4.23 13.38 -11.99
C TRP A 100 4.81 12.19 -12.71
N ILE A 101 4.04 11.11 -12.81
CA ILE A 101 4.42 9.89 -13.52
C ILE A 101 3.37 9.52 -14.57
N LYS A 102 3.80 8.78 -15.59
CA LYS A 102 2.94 7.98 -16.44
C LYS A 102 3.07 6.53 -16.01
N LEU A 103 1.96 5.91 -15.64
CA LEU A 103 1.88 4.48 -15.36
C LEU A 103 1.23 3.78 -16.56
N VAL A 104 1.89 2.74 -17.08
CA VAL A 104 1.41 1.92 -18.19
C VAL A 104 1.02 0.55 -17.65
N VAL A 105 -0.23 0.16 -17.89
CA VAL A 105 -0.77 -1.15 -17.53
C VAL A 105 -1.61 -1.65 -18.70
N GLY A 106 -1.31 -2.84 -19.23
CA GLY A 106 -2.03 -3.43 -20.36
C GLY A 106 -1.98 -2.59 -21.63
N GLY A 107 -0.89 -1.84 -21.84
CA GLY A 107 -0.74 -0.89 -22.95
C GLY A 107 -1.52 0.42 -22.79
N VAL A 108 -2.22 0.64 -21.67
CA VAL A 108 -2.93 1.88 -21.37
C VAL A 108 -2.12 2.73 -20.41
N THR A 109 -1.91 4.00 -20.78
CA THR A 109 -1.18 4.98 -19.97
C THR A 109 -2.14 5.84 -19.16
N ARG A 110 -1.87 6.03 -17.86
CA ARG A 110 -2.56 7.00 -17.01
C ARG A 110 -1.57 7.81 -16.18
N LEU A 111 -1.93 9.05 -15.90
CA LEU A 111 -1.12 9.94 -15.07
C LEU A 111 -1.30 9.63 -13.59
N GLY A 112 -0.20 9.70 -12.84
CA GLY A 112 -0.15 9.72 -11.39
C GLY A 112 0.60 10.93 -10.88
N VAL A 113 0.30 11.32 -9.65
CA VAL A 113 1.05 12.34 -8.92
C VAL A 113 1.41 11.77 -7.56
N GLY A 114 2.67 11.93 -7.17
CA GLY A 114 3.12 11.71 -5.79
C GLY A 114 3.33 13.04 -5.11
N SER A 115 3.01 13.11 -3.82
CA SER A 115 3.27 14.28 -2.96
C SER A 115 3.85 13.84 -1.63
N VAL A 116 4.95 14.47 -1.20
CA VAL A 116 5.63 14.16 0.06
C VAL A 116 6.13 15.46 0.70
N ASN A 117 6.01 15.57 2.02
CA ASN A 117 6.53 16.72 2.77
C ASN A 117 8.07 16.78 2.72
N SER A 118 8.64 17.97 2.84
CA SER A 118 10.09 18.17 2.70
C SER A 118 10.95 17.54 3.80
N ASP A 119 10.37 17.23 4.95
CA ASP A 119 11.02 16.65 6.13
C ASP A 119 11.01 15.11 6.14
N ALA A 120 10.44 14.48 5.11
CA ALA A 120 10.37 13.02 5.04
C ALA A 120 11.76 12.37 4.91
N ALA A 121 12.12 11.50 5.85
CA ALA A 121 13.40 10.79 5.91
C ALA A 121 13.70 9.94 4.64
N ASP A 122 12.66 9.46 3.96
CA ASP A 122 12.73 8.60 2.77
C ASP A 122 11.98 9.24 1.59
N LEU A 123 12.20 10.55 1.38
CA LEU A 123 11.47 11.41 0.45
C LEU A 123 11.20 10.75 -0.90
N HIS A 124 12.24 10.30 -1.61
CA HIS A 124 12.10 9.74 -2.96
C HIS A 124 11.31 8.42 -2.98
N LYS A 125 11.53 7.55 -1.99
CA LYS A 125 10.82 6.26 -1.90
C LYS A 125 9.33 6.50 -1.67
N GLN A 126 9.02 7.38 -0.73
CA GLN A 126 7.64 7.74 -0.42
C GLN A 126 6.96 8.41 -1.63
N LEU A 127 7.68 9.31 -2.32
CA LEU A 127 7.16 10.05 -3.46
C LEU A 127 6.79 9.13 -4.64
N ILE A 128 7.69 8.21 -5.01
CA ILE A 128 7.45 7.22 -6.07
C ILE A 128 6.32 6.27 -5.66
N SER A 129 6.38 5.76 -4.43
CA SER A 129 5.37 4.87 -3.87
C SER A 129 3.98 5.49 -3.93
N ASP A 130 3.87 6.77 -3.58
CA ASP A 130 2.61 7.51 -3.59
C ASP A 130 2.11 7.75 -5.01
N ALA A 131 3.00 8.16 -5.92
CA ALA A 131 2.68 8.36 -7.32
C ALA A 131 2.11 7.09 -7.98
N ILE A 132 2.70 5.93 -7.72
CA ILE A 132 2.24 4.63 -8.24
C ILE A 132 0.85 4.29 -7.70
N ARG A 133 0.61 4.43 -6.39
CA ARG A 133 -0.72 4.16 -5.81
C ARG A 133 -1.78 5.08 -6.42
N ASN A 134 -1.49 6.37 -6.51
CA ASN A 134 -2.40 7.37 -7.08
C ASN A 134 -2.69 7.11 -8.56
N ALA A 135 -1.70 6.67 -9.34
CA ALA A 135 -1.90 6.24 -10.72
C ALA A 135 -2.76 4.95 -10.79
N ALA A 136 -2.43 3.94 -9.97
CA ALA A 136 -3.07 2.62 -9.97
C ALA A 136 -4.57 2.68 -9.65
N ILE A 137 -4.98 3.59 -8.75
CA ILE A 137 -6.40 3.80 -8.43
C ILE A 137 -7.22 4.16 -9.68
N ARG A 138 -6.64 4.89 -10.63
CA ARG A 138 -7.32 5.23 -11.89
C ARG A 138 -7.63 3.97 -12.71
N PHE A 139 -6.79 2.93 -12.61
CA PHE A 139 -7.07 1.62 -13.23
C PHE A 139 -8.07 0.76 -12.45
N GLY A 140 -8.53 1.23 -11.28
CA GLY A 140 -9.51 0.55 -10.44
C GLY A 140 -8.92 -0.13 -9.20
N VAL A 141 -7.61 -0.05 -8.98
CA VAL A 141 -6.96 -0.69 -7.83
C VAL A 141 -7.41 -0.03 -6.52
N ALA A 142 -8.02 -0.82 -5.63
CA ALA A 142 -8.51 -0.40 -4.31
C ALA A 142 -9.52 0.76 -4.36
N LEU A 143 -10.22 0.95 -5.49
CA LEU A 143 -11.09 2.11 -5.72
C LEU A 143 -12.28 2.15 -4.74
N ASP A 144 -12.72 0.98 -4.29
CA ASP A 144 -13.74 0.76 -3.26
C ASP A 144 -13.39 1.44 -1.93
N LEU A 145 -12.10 1.45 -1.53
CA LEU A 145 -11.66 2.10 -0.28
C LEU A 145 -11.66 3.63 -0.34
N TRP A 146 -11.73 4.20 -1.55
CA TRP A 146 -11.68 5.65 -1.78
C TRP A 146 -13.04 6.30 -1.87
N SER A 147 -14.11 5.52 -2.08
CA SER A 147 -15.47 6.04 -2.11
C SER A 147 -16.22 5.62 -0.84
N LYS A 148 -16.81 6.58 -0.13
CA LYS A 148 -17.70 6.29 1.00
C LYS A 148 -19.07 5.74 0.56
N SER A 149 -19.23 5.40 -0.72
CA SER A 149 -20.49 4.97 -1.32
C SER A 149 -20.37 3.54 -1.81
N ASP A 150 -21.20 2.64 -1.29
CA ASP A 150 -21.34 1.23 -1.72
C ASP A 150 -21.77 1.05 -3.20
N LYS A 151 -21.85 2.14 -3.98
CA LYS A 151 -22.40 2.16 -5.34
C LYS A 151 -21.36 1.95 -6.44
N LEU A 152 -20.10 1.68 -6.10
CA LEU A 152 -19.09 1.36 -7.10
C LEU A 152 -19.17 -0.11 -7.49
N GLU A 153 -20.25 -0.50 -8.18
CA GLU A 153 -20.41 -1.86 -8.72
C GLU A 153 -19.15 -2.26 -9.50
N SER A 154 -18.51 -3.35 -9.07
CA SER A 154 -17.57 -4.07 -9.91
C SER A 154 -18.39 -4.75 -11.02
N PRO A 155 -17.94 -4.73 -12.29
CA PRO A 155 -18.65 -5.46 -13.32
C PRO A 155 -18.56 -6.95 -12.98
N SER A 156 -19.64 -7.50 -12.45
CA SER A 156 -19.81 -8.93 -12.27
C SER A 156 -19.72 -9.58 -13.65
N VAL A 157 -18.93 -10.65 -13.74
CA VAL A 157 -18.97 -11.55 -14.90
C VAL A 157 -20.38 -12.13 -15.00
N ASP A 158 -21.06 -11.78 -16.09
CA ASP A 158 -22.44 -12.19 -16.37
C ASP A 158 -22.59 -13.72 -16.38
N HIS A 159 -23.44 -14.25 -15.50
CA HIS A 159 -24.20 -15.43 -15.84
C HIS A 159 -25.35 -14.99 -16.76
N CYS A 160 -25.31 -15.47 -18.00
CA CYS A 160 -26.35 -15.27 -18.99
C CYS A 160 -27.67 -15.89 -18.52
N GLU A 161 -28.65 -15.07 -18.17
CA GLU A 161 -30.05 -15.45 -18.33
C GLU A 161 -30.91 -14.23 -18.69
N SER A 162 -31.40 -14.26 -19.94
CA SER A 162 -32.26 -13.26 -20.55
C SER A 162 -33.57 -13.10 -19.77
N ARG A 163 -33.87 -11.88 -19.31
CA ARG A 163 -35.24 -11.44 -19.05
C ARG A 163 -35.53 -10.15 -19.77
N VAL A 164 -36.31 -10.29 -20.84
CA VAL A 164 -36.94 -9.20 -21.59
C VAL A 164 -37.87 -8.43 -20.63
N VAL A 165 -37.59 -7.14 -20.42
CA VAL A 165 -38.54 -6.22 -19.79
C VAL A 165 -39.00 -5.22 -20.85
N THR A 166 -40.26 -5.33 -21.25
CA THR A 166 -40.97 -4.38 -22.11
C THR A 166 -41.21 -3.05 -21.38
N PRO A 167 -41.09 -1.89 -22.05
CA PRO A 167 -41.33 -0.60 -21.42
C PRO A 167 -42.84 -0.30 -21.26
N LYS A 168 -43.21 0.25 -20.09
CA LYS A 168 -44.57 0.74 -19.75
C LYS A 168 -44.66 2.24 -20.09
N PRO A 169 -45.78 2.73 -20.67
CA PRO A 169 -45.81 4.04 -21.33
C PRO A 169 -45.87 5.23 -20.36
N ALA A 170 -45.24 6.33 -20.79
CA ALA A 170 -45.24 7.63 -20.12
C ALA A 170 -46.58 8.35 -20.31
N SER A 171 -47.16 8.86 -19.22
CA SER A 171 -48.32 9.76 -19.24
C SER A 171 -47.84 11.22 -19.33
N ALA A 172 -48.32 11.90 -20.37
CA ALA A 172 -48.09 13.30 -20.67
C ALA A 172 -48.79 14.25 -19.67
N ARG A 173 -48.16 15.39 -19.39
CA ARG A 173 -48.86 16.64 -19.07
C ARG A 173 -48.12 17.87 -19.65
N VAL A 174 -48.65 18.28 -20.79
CA VAL A 174 -48.66 19.59 -21.51
C VAL A 174 -49.08 20.74 -20.55
N GLN A 175 -48.67 22.02 -20.58
CA GLN A 175 -47.94 23.01 -21.45
C GLN A 175 -47.82 24.34 -20.61
N PRO A 176 -47.42 25.56 -21.08
CA PRO A 176 -47.10 26.04 -22.44
C PRO A 176 -45.82 26.90 -22.61
N GLU A 177 -45.44 27.07 -23.88
CA GLU A 177 -44.40 27.97 -24.41
C GLU A 177 -44.77 29.46 -24.30
N ARG A 178 -43.76 30.34 -24.21
CA ARG A 178 -43.78 31.62 -24.93
C ARG A 178 -42.40 32.30 -25.10
N THR A 179 -42.06 32.45 -26.38
CA THR A 179 -41.48 33.62 -27.08
C THR A 179 -40.04 34.12 -26.82
N THR A 180 -39.39 34.31 -27.97
CA THR A 180 -38.03 34.75 -28.29
C THR A 180 -37.83 36.28 -28.27
N SER A 181 -36.65 36.71 -27.78
CA SER A 181 -35.75 37.82 -28.24
C SER A 181 -36.28 39.28 -28.28
N PRO A 182 -35.42 40.34 -28.20
CA PRO A 182 -34.04 40.41 -28.71
C PRO A 182 -32.98 41.13 -27.84
N VAL A 183 -31.74 41.03 -28.34
CA VAL A 183 -30.47 41.66 -27.91
C VAL A 183 -30.44 43.16 -28.26
N PRO A 184 -29.74 44.00 -27.47
CA PRO A 184 -29.07 45.18 -28.01
C PRO A 184 -27.55 45.16 -27.79
N THR A 185 -26.85 45.64 -28.81
CA THR A 185 -25.39 45.82 -28.92
C THR A 185 -24.97 47.24 -28.51
N SER A 186 -23.79 47.37 -27.89
CA SER A 186 -22.76 48.42 -28.11
C SER A 186 -22.17 49.04 -26.83
N GLY A 187 -20.83 49.02 -26.73
CA GLY A 187 -20.07 50.15 -26.16
C GLY A 187 -19.11 49.86 -24.99
N VAL A 188 -17.81 49.74 -25.32
CA VAL A 188 -16.56 50.04 -24.56
C VAL A 188 -16.75 50.98 -23.35
N VAL A 189 -16.13 50.87 -22.16
CA VAL A 189 -14.70 50.79 -21.74
C VAL A 189 -14.64 50.48 -20.23
N ALA A 190 -13.47 49.99 -19.77
CA ALA A 190 -12.84 50.18 -18.44
C ALA A 190 -12.44 48.87 -17.74
N GLU A 191 -11.13 48.76 -17.55
CA GLU A 191 -10.42 47.87 -16.64
C GLU A 191 -10.90 48.14 -15.22
N ASP A 192 -11.26 47.09 -14.47
CA ASP A 192 -11.24 47.14 -13.00
C ASP A 192 -11.16 45.73 -12.41
N ALA A 193 -10.40 45.66 -11.34
CA ALA A 193 -9.85 44.49 -10.69
C ALA A 193 -10.90 43.42 -10.33
N VAL A 194 -10.68 42.19 -10.83
CA VAL A 194 -11.19 41.00 -10.15
C VAL A 194 -10.24 40.73 -8.99
N THR A 195 -10.60 41.27 -7.83
CA THR A 195 -10.04 40.86 -6.54
C THR A 195 -10.40 39.40 -6.34
N TRP A 196 -9.45 38.50 -6.61
CA TRP A 196 -9.54 37.12 -6.17
C TRP A 196 -9.57 37.14 -4.65
N MET A 197 -10.74 36.79 -4.07
CA MET A 197 -10.81 36.43 -2.67
C MET A 197 -9.83 35.28 -2.44
N GLU A 198 -8.83 35.54 -1.61
CA GLU A 198 -7.88 34.56 -1.11
C GLU A 198 -8.64 33.40 -0.46
N PRO A 199 -8.47 32.14 -0.91
CA PRO A 199 -8.91 31.02 -0.11
C PRO A 199 -7.97 30.91 1.09
N ASP A 200 -8.57 30.95 2.28
CA ASP A 200 -7.93 30.73 3.58
C ASP A 200 -6.85 29.65 3.52
N THR A 201 -5.64 30.05 3.90
CA THR A 201 -4.48 29.18 4.13
C THR A 201 -4.83 28.12 5.16
N HIS A 202 -5.20 26.93 4.69
CA HIS A 202 -5.28 25.74 5.54
C HIS A 202 -3.91 25.10 5.56
N ASP A 203 -3.13 25.48 6.58
CA ASP A 203 -1.86 24.84 6.93
C ASP A 203 -2.14 23.37 7.33
N ASP A 204 -2.09 22.47 6.34
CA ASP A 204 -2.07 21.03 6.57
C ASP A 204 -0.64 20.58 6.91
N GLU A 205 -0.19 20.99 8.10
CA GLU A 205 0.95 20.41 8.79
C GLU A 205 0.60 19.00 9.26
N ASP A 206 1.03 17.97 8.53
CA ASP A 206 1.11 16.58 9.00
C ASP A 206 2.03 15.79 8.06
N TYR A 207 3.10 15.17 8.57
CA TYR A 207 2.99 13.80 9.07
C TYR A 207 4.34 13.24 9.57
N ASP A 208 4.26 12.34 10.54
CA ASP A 208 5.27 11.94 11.51
C ASP A 208 6.42 11.04 10.99
N ASP A 209 7.64 11.48 11.31
CA ASP A 209 8.72 10.76 12.03
C ASP A 209 8.53 9.25 12.28
N TYR A 210 9.38 8.44 11.64
CA TYR A 210 9.71 7.09 12.09
C TYR A 210 11.23 6.88 12.05
N ASP A 211 11.79 6.71 13.23
CA ASP A 211 13.21 6.50 13.50
C ASP A 211 13.69 5.13 13.00
N THR A 212 14.54 5.20 11.98
CA THR A 212 15.89 4.64 11.83
C THR A 212 16.27 3.31 12.50
N GLU A 213 16.71 2.35 11.67
CA GLU A 213 18.04 1.70 11.75
C GLU A 213 18.22 0.77 10.54
N ILE A 214 19.08 1.15 9.58
CA ILE A 214 20.21 0.37 9.00
C ILE A 214 21.00 1.34 8.11
N ALA A 215 22.17 1.77 8.57
CA ALA A 215 23.17 2.43 7.73
C ALA A 215 23.89 1.38 6.88
N GLU A 216 23.90 1.54 5.55
CA GLU A 216 24.80 0.81 4.67
C GLU A 216 25.95 1.69 4.21
N VAL A 217 27.14 1.13 4.40
CA VAL A 217 28.45 1.55 3.95
C VAL A 217 28.52 1.39 2.43
N TYR A 218 28.86 2.46 1.72
CA TYR A 218 29.28 2.41 0.32
C TYR A 218 30.74 1.93 0.23
N VAL A 219 31.00 0.80 -0.44
CA VAL A 219 32.26 0.53 -1.15
C VAL A 219 31.96 -0.22 -2.45
N ALA A 220 32.71 0.17 -3.48
CA ALA A 220 32.59 -0.16 -4.90
C ALA A 220 32.62 -1.67 -5.26
N GLU A 221 32.13 -1.92 -6.47
CA GLU A 221 31.81 -3.20 -7.12
C GLU A 221 32.99 -4.16 -7.27
N GLU A 222 32.83 -5.41 -6.80
CA GLU A 222 33.63 -6.57 -7.20
C GLU A 222 32.74 -7.84 -7.28
N PRO A 223 33.08 -8.82 -8.14
CA PRO A 223 32.15 -9.83 -8.66
C PRO A 223 31.54 -10.76 -7.58
N HIS A 224 30.22 -10.90 -7.69
CA HIS A 224 29.24 -11.37 -6.69
C HIS A 224 29.42 -12.76 -6.04
N THR A 225 30.40 -13.58 -6.40
CA THR A 225 30.44 -14.99 -5.97
C THR A 225 31.35 -15.30 -4.77
N GLN A 226 32.41 -14.54 -4.53
CA GLN A 226 33.31 -14.78 -3.38
C GLN A 226 32.92 -14.01 -2.11
N VAL A 227 32.26 -12.86 -2.24
CA VAL A 227 31.84 -12.01 -1.11
C VAL A 227 30.71 -12.65 -0.28
N GLN A 228 29.84 -13.44 -0.89
CA GLN A 228 28.76 -14.14 -0.16
C GLN A 228 29.29 -15.25 0.75
N ALA A 229 30.32 -16.00 0.32
CA ALA A 229 30.93 -17.03 1.16
C ALA A 229 31.66 -16.43 2.38
N GLN A 230 32.34 -15.29 2.21
CA GLN A 230 33.05 -14.61 3.29
C GLN A 230 32.10 -13.84 4.24
N ARG A 231 31.01 -13.25 3.73
CA ARG A 231 29.94 -12.65 4.58
C ARG A 231 29.24 -13.69 5.45
N ASN A 232 29.02 -14.89 4.92
CA ASN A 232 28.39 -15.98 5.67
C ASN A 232 29.29 -16.50 6.80
N ALA A 233 30.61 -16.53 6.61
CA ALA A 233 31.56 -16.90 7.66
C ALA A 233 31.73 -15.82 8.75
N ALA A 234 31.58 -14.54 8.40
CA ALA A 234 31.70 -13.43 9.37
C ALA A 234 30.47 -13.27 10.28
N ALA A 235 29.29 -13.79 9.88
CA ALA A 235 28.08 -13.80 10.71
C ALA A 235 28.15 -14.80 11.87
N ASP A 236 29.09 -15.75 11.84
CA ASP A 236 29.20 -16.87 12.78
C ASP A 236 29.97 -16.53 14.08
N THR A 237 30.48 -15.30 14.21
CA THR A 237 31.42 -14.93 15.30
C THR A 237 30.95 -13.85 16.26
N ARG A 238 29.68 -13.41 16.20
CA ARG A 238 29.12 -12.50 17.24
C ARG A 238 27.81 -13.06 17.77
N GLY A 239 27.78 -13.35 19.08
CA GLY A 239 26.62 -13.86 19.81
C GLY A 239 25.32 -13.18 19.36
N GLY A 240 24.42 -13.98 18.80
CA GLY A 240 23.30 -13.51 18.02
C GLY A 240 22.27 -12.75 18.84
N ALA A 241 21.92 -11.54 18.39
CA ALA A 241 20.78 -10.82 18.91
C ALA A 241 19.50 -11.69 18.82
N PRO A 242 18.60 -11.63 19.82
CA PRO A 242 17.34 -12.38 19.80
C PRO A 242 16.54 -12.09 18.53
N ALA A 243 15.82 -13.10 18.04
CA ALA A 243 14.96 -12.97 16.88
C ALA A 243 13.91 -11.86 17.10
N ALA A 244 13.69 -11.06 16.05
CA ALA A 244 12.73 -9.96 16.08
C ALA A 244 11.30 -10.49 16.26
N ILE A 245 10.41 -9.67 16.83
CA ILE A 245 9.00 -10.02 17.06
C ILE A 245 8.32 -10.48 15.77
N ALA A 246 8.61 -9.81 14.65
CA ALA A 246 8.10 -10.19 13.33
C ALA A 246 8.46 -11.63 12.95
N GLN A 247 9.72 -12.03 13.13
CA GLN A 247 10.19 -13.39 12.79
C GLN A 247 9.51 -14.46 13.65
N LYS A 248 9.31 -14.17 14.94
CA LYS A 248 8.60 -15.07 15.87
C LYS A 248 7.14 -15.28 15.45
N ARG A 249 6.46 -14.21 15.02
CA ARG A 249 5.09 -14.30 14.47
C ARG A 249 5.05 -15.11 13.17
N THR A 250 6.01 -14.90 12.27
CA THR A 250 6.11 -15.66 11.02
C THR A 250 6.30 -17.16 11.26
N ILE A 251 7.18 -17.56 12.18
CA ILE A 251 7.39 -18.96 12.55
C ILE A 251 6.09 -19.56 13.11
N GLY A 252 5.42 -18.86 14.03
CA GLY A 252 4.16 -19.32 14.62
C GLY A 252 3.09 -19.59 13.57
N ARG A 253 2.87 -18.61 12.66
CA ARG A 253 1.91 -18.74 11.56
C ARG A 253 2.21 -19.92 10.64
N LEU A 254 3.47 -20.09 10.22
CA LEU A 254 3.84 -21.21 9.34
C LEU A 254 3.67 -22.57 10.04
N MET A 255 3.94 -22.65 11.34
CA MET A 255 3.67 -23.86 12.12
C MET A 255 2.17 -24.13 12.27
N ASP A 256 1.33 -23.10 12.40
CA ASP A 256 -0.13 -23.23 12.39
C ASP A 256 -0.64 -23.76 11.04
N GLU A 257 -0.13 -23.20 9.93
CA GLU A 257 -0.48 -23.61 8.56
C GLU A 257 -0.07 -25.07 8.27
N LEU A 258 1.10 -25.49 8.78
CA LEU A 258 1.57 -26.89 8.71
C LEU A 258 0.91 -27.82 9.75
N GLN A 259 -0.04 -27.31 10.53
CA GLN A 259 -0.72 -28.05 11.60
C GLN A 259 0.24 -28.69 12.63
N ILE A 260 1.40 -28.06 12.86
CA ILE A 260 2.35 -28.50 13.87
C ILE A 260 1.80 -28.15 15.26
N SER A 261 1.43 -29.19 16.01
CA SER A 261 0.91 -29.07 17.37
C SER A 261 1.86 -28.28 18.28
N VAL A 262 1.30 -27.56 19.27
CA VAL A 262 2.06 -26.69 20.18
C VAL A 262 3.20 -27.46 20.88
N ASP A 263 2.93 -28.69 21.32
CA ASP A 263 3.90 -29.56 21.99
C ASP A 263 5.03 -30.02 21.04
N ALA A 264 4.77 -30.09 19.74
CA ALA A 264 5.75 -30.51 18.73
C ALA A 264 6.65 -29.36 18.22
N ARG A 265 6.27 -28.09 18.45
CA ARG A 265 6.99 -26.91 17.89
C ARG A 265 8.43 -26.83 18.36
N ALA A 266 8.66 -26.99 19.66
CA ALA A 266 10.01 -26.97 20.23
C ALA A 266 10.86 -28.13 19.68
N GLY A 267 10.24 -29.29 19.46
CA GLY A 267 10.88 -30.45 18.84
C GLY A 267 11.29 -30.18 17.39
N TYR A 268 10.39 -29.60 16.59
CA TYR A 268 10.67 -29.23 15.19
C TYR A 268 11.84 -28.24 15.10
N VAL A 269 11.79 -27.16 15.89
CA VAL A 269 12.87 -26.15 15.92
C VAL A 269 14.19 -26.77 16.35
N SER A 270 14.15 -27.64 17.37
CA SER A 270 15.36 -28.31 17.84
C SER A 270 15.95 -29.26 16.81
N HIS A 271 15.10 -29.92 16.02
CA HIS A 271 15.52 -30.79 14.93
C HIS A 271 16.20 -30.00 13.80
N VAL A 272 15.59 -28.91 13.35
CA VAL A 272 16.13 -28.05 12.27
C VAL A 272 17.47 -27.43 12.66
N LEU A 273 17.63 -27.03 13.92
CA LEU A 273 18.84 -26.35 14.40
C LEU A 273 19.91 -27.31 14.95
N GLY A 274 19.62 -28.60 15.11
CA GLY A 274 20.54 -29.58 15.67
C GLY A 274 20.91 -29.32 17.15
N ARG A 275 20.13 -28.50 17.86
CA ARG A 275 20.32 -28.20 19.30
C ARG A 275 19.00 -28.08 20.02
N LYS A 276 18.98 -28.34 21.33
CA LYS A 276 17.77 -28.21 22.14
C LYS A 276 17.38 -26.72 22.28
N VAL A 277 16.13 -26.42 21.96
CA VAL A 277 15.51 -25.10 22.12
C VAL A 277 14.20 -25.28 22.89
N ALA A 278 14.05 -24.60 24.03
CA ALA A 278 12.82 -24.70 24.82
C ALA A 278 11.74 -23.70 24.36
N SER A 279 12.15 -22.60 23.75
CA SER A 279 11.24 -21.54 23.31
C SER A 279 11.76 -20.75 22.11
N ALA A 280 10.85 -20.20 21.31
CA ALA A 280 11.21 -19.32 20.18
C ALA A 280 11.91 -18.01 20.61
N SER A 281 11.89 -17.68 21.91
CA SER A 281 12.65 -16.57 22.50
C SER A 281 14.16 -16.81 22.56
N GLU A 282 14.61 -18.07 22.52
CA GLU A 282 16.03 -18.47 22.54
C GLU A 282 16.68 -18.48 21.14
N LEU A 283 15.91 -18.12 20.11
CA LEU A 283 16.40 -18.07 18.74
C LEU A 283 17.15 -16.76 18.51
N SER A 284 18.36 -16.86 17.98
CA SER A 284 19.00 -15.73 17.32
C SER A 284 18.29 -15.39 16.01
N ARG A 285 18.52 -14.17 15.51
CA ARG A 285 18.01 -13.74 14.20
C ARG A 285 18.38 -14.71 13.06
N ALA A 286 19.60 -15.23 13.06
CA ALA A 286 20.09 -16.15 12.03
C ALA A 286 19.36 -17.51 12.09
N GLU A 287 19.23 -18.07 13.30
CA GLU A 287 18.52 -19.33 13.52
C GLU A 287 17.03 -19.21 13.15
N ALA A 288 16.39 -18.09 13.48
CA ALA A 288 15.01 -17.83 13.10
C ALA A 288 14.83 -17.82 11.57
N ILE A 289 15.79 -17.25 10.82
CA ILE A 289 15.76 -17.29 9.35
C ILE A 289 15.88 -18.72 8.83
N THR A 290 16.78 -19.52 9.40
CA THR A 290 16.94 -20.94 9.03
C THR A 290 15.65 -21.73 9.27
N VAL A 291 15.01 -21.55 10.43
CA VAL A 291 13.74 -22.22 10.76
C VAL A 291 12.63 -21.81 9.78
N VAL A 292 12.51 -20.52 9.45
CA VAL A 292 11.53 -20.04 8.45
C VAL A 292 11.75 -20.68 7.09
N ARG A 293 13.00 -20.80 6.62
CA ARG A 293 13.29 -21.43 5.33
C ARG A 293 12.84 -22.89 5.28
N HIS A 294 13.08 -23.65 6.35
CA HIS A 294 12.63 -25.04 6.42
C HIS A 294 11.11 -25.16 6.43
N LEU A 295 10.41 -24.32 7.22
CA LEU A 295 8.94 -24.32 7.27
C LEU A 295 8.32 -23.98 5.90
N VAL A 296 8.92 -23.05 5.16
CA VAL A 296 8.47 -22.72 3.80
C VAL A 296 8.66 -23.90 2.85
N ALA A 297 9.82 -24.56 2.90
CA ALA A 297 10.10 -25.73 2.06
C ALA A 297 9.15 -26.91 2.37
N ASP A 298 8.87 -27.16 3.64
CA ASP A 298 7.92 -28.21 4.06
C ASP A 298 6.50 -27.90 3.58
N LYS A 299 6.11 -26.61 3.61
CA LYS A 299 4.81 -26.18 3.09
C LYS A 299 4.70 -26.37 1.58
N GLU A 300 5.70 -25.94 0.83
CA GLU A 300 5.75 -26.13 -0.63
C GLU A 300 5.69 -27.62 -1.01
N SER A 301 6.32 -28.49 -0.21
CA SER A 301 6.26 -29.94 -0.38
C SER A 301 4.85 -30.50 -0.14
N LEU A 302 4.15 -30.05 0.91
CA LEU A 302 2.77 -30.46 1.18
C LEU A 302 1.79 -29.96 0.12
N ASP A 303 1.92 -28.70 -0.29
CA ASP A 303 1.08 -28.11 -1.33
C ASP A 303 1.29 -28.82 -2.68
N GLY A 304 2.54 -29.17 -3.01
CA GLY A 304 2.87 -29.96 -4.20
C GLY A 304 2.36 -31.41 -4.15
N ALA A 305 2.38 -32.05 -2.97
CA ALA A 305 1.83 -33.38 -2.76
C ALA A 305 0.29 -33.39 -2.87
N ALA A 306 -0.39 -32.37 -2.33
CA ALA A 306 -1.83 -32.20 -2.44
C ALA A 306 -2.26 -32.02 -3.91
N ALA A 307 -1.55 -31.19 -4.68
CA ALA A 307 -1.82 -30.98 -6.10
C ALA A 307 -1.61 -32.26 -6.95
N SER A 308 -0.68 -33.14 -6.56
CA SER A 308 -0.44 -34.40 -7.26
C SER A 308 -1.55 -35.44 -7.01
N LEU A 309 -2.12 -35.48 -5.80
CA LEU A 309 -3.22 -36.38 -5.45
C LEU A 309 -4.55 -35.98 -6.10
N GLU A 310 -4.80 -34.69 -6.32
CA GLU A 310 -5.98 -34.21 -7.04
C GLU A 310 -5.90 -34.50 -8.55
N GLY A 311 -4.68 -34.56 -9.11
CA GLY A 311 -4.45 -34.96 -10.50
C GLY A 311 -4.78 -36.43 -10.80
N ASP A 312 -4.53 -37.33 -9.83
CA ASP A 312 -4.76 -38.77 -9.98
C ASP A 312 -6.25 -39.17 -9.85
N PHE A 313 -7.09 -38.36 -9.20
CA PHE A 313 -8.54 -38.60 -9.09
C PHE A 313 -9.36 -38.06 -10.26
N ALA A 314 -8.79 -37.18 -11.10
CA ALA A 314 -9.45 -36.65 -12.29
C ALA A 314 -9.35 -37.60 -13.52
N GLY A 315 -8.69 -38.75 -13.36
CA GLY A 315 -8.39 -39.70 -14.45
C GLY A 315 -9.04 -41.10 -14.34
N ILE A 316 -10.00 -41.32 -13.42
CA ILE A 316 -10.74 -42.59 -13.30
C ILE A 316 -12.21 -42.39 -13.66
#